data_AF-A0AA43DH74-F1
#
_entry.id   AF-A0AA43DH74-F1
#
_cell.length_a   1.000
_cell.length_b   1.000
_cell.length_c   1.000
_cell.angle_alpha   90.00
_cell.angle_beta   90.00
_cell.angle_gamma   90.00
#
_symmetry.space_group_name_H-M   'P 1'
#
loop_
_entity.id
_entity.type
_entity.pdbx_description
1 polymer ?
#
loop_
_entity_poly.entity_id
_entity_poly.type
_entity_poly.pdbx_seq_one_letter_code
_entity_poly.pdbx_strand_id
1 'polypeptide(L)'
;MKQLPAWTAPLRDWQQRALSSVCAHQSKDFLAMATPAAGKTRFALRVAHEFMTTQAAVRVLVVCPTNHLRTQWSEAAGKIGLQLDPTLTNDQPAEAPDYHGAVVTYQQVCLAPASFERVCRSKKTLLIFDELHHAGDGKNWGKALRSAFDPAVFRLILSGTPFRSDNNPIPFIRYEHDESRADFAYGYTEAIRDNVCRPIVFPSYEGELSWLSDGREHQATFQDGLTFNRQRERLKTALLQDTWLGPVITDAHAQLTRLRKEEQPDAGGLIVCMDQDHARWVSELVARVTGTKAEVAVSDDPDASRTIEEFGSHKKQQWLVAVNMVSEGVDIPRLRVGVYGTNVITEMYFRQVVGRFVRMQEGLPKPQRAWLYLPKDPVLVHYAKQIKAERDHVLEEIMPAGQRDLFGRVTVSTNEYVPLMAVARMDSLIGEDEPRGEDDMAAVTEPAVSLHEQKQDLR
;
A
#
# COMPACT_ATOMS: atom_id res chain seq x y z
N MET A 1 -29.28 26.01 -4.12
CA MET A 1 -28.26 25.02 -3.74
C MET A 1 -28.72 23.68 -4.29
N LYS A 2 -27.87 22.96 -5.02
CA LYS A 2 -28.30 21.73 -5.70
C LYS A 2 -28.55 20.65 -4.66
N GLN A 3 -29.76 20.09 -4.64
CA GLN A 3 -30.10 19.02 -3.72
C GLN A 3 -29.39 17.74 -4.17
N LEU A 4 -28.68 17.11 -3.24
CA LEU A 4 -28.12 15.78 -3.45
C LEU A 4 -29.21 14.72 -3.26
N PRO A 5 -29.17 13.61 -4.01
CA PRO A 5 -30.04 12.47 -3.73
C PRO A 5 -29.74 11.88 -2.35
N ALA A 6 -30.68 11.11 -1.81
CA ALA A 6 -30.44 10.35 -0.58
C ALA A 6 -29.24 9.40 -0.77
N TRP A 7 -28.47 9.21 0.30
CA TRP A 7 -27.32 8.32 0.27
C TRP A 7 -27.76 6.85 0.17
N THR A 8 -27.29 6.13 -0.85
CA THR A 8 -27.70 4.74 -1.14
C THR A 8 -26.57 3.71 -1.00
N ALA A 9 -25.31 4.14 -0.84
CA ALA A 9 -24.16 3.24 -0.84
C ALA A 9 -23.81 2.76 0.59
N PRO A 10 -24.02 1.48 0.97
CA PRO A 10 -23.79 1.04 2.34
C PRO A 10 -22.34 1.28 2.79
N LEU A 11 -22.20 1.73 4.03
CA LEU A 11 -20.92 1.99 4.69
C LEU A 11 -20.48 0.79 5.51
N ARG A 12 -19.18 0.50 5.48
CA ARG A 12 -18.54 -0.44 6.40
C ARG A 12 -18.57 0.13 7.83
N ASP A 13 -18.49 -0.74 8.83
CA ASP A 13 -18.49 -0.35 10.25
C ASP A 13 -17.48 0.77 10.54
N TRP A 14 -16.21 0.57 10.14
CA TRP A 14 -15.16 1.58 10.34
C TRP A 14 -15.50 2.94 9.70
N GLN A 15 -16.19 2.95 8.55
CA GLN A 15 -16.57 4.17 7.85
C GLN A 15 -17.69 4.91 8.61
N GLN A 16 -18.59 4.18 9.27
CA GLN A 16 -19.64 4.73 10.13
C GLN A 16 -19.05 5.31 11.42
N ARG A 17 -18.12 4.58 12.05
CA ARG A 17 -17.36 5.07 13.21
C ARG A 17 -16.56 6.33 12.87
N ALA A 18 -15.82 6.30 11.76
CA ALA A 18 -15.05 7.45 11.29
C ALA A 18 -15.94 8.66 10.98
N LEU A 19 -17.10 8.46 10.34
CA LEU A 19 -18.06 9.53 10.07
C LEU A 19 -18.57 10.16 11.38
N SER A 20 -18.88 9.33 12.38
CA SER A 20 -19.31 9.81 13.70
C SER A 20 -18.23 10.66 14.36
N SER A 21 -16.97 10.23 14.28
CA SER A 21 -15.82 11.03 14.75
C SER A 21 -15.68 12.34 13.99
N VAL A 22 -15.88 12.37 12.67
CA VAL A 22 -15.86 13.61 11.88
C VAL A 22 -16.96 14.57 12.32
N CYS A 23 -18.20 14.08 12.53
CA CYS A 23 -19.32 14.90 12.96
C CYS A 23 -19.14 15.48 14.37
N ALA A 24 -18.44 14.78 15.26
CA ALA A 24 -18.11 15.24 16.60
C ALA A 24 -16.85 16.13 16.65
N HIS A 25 -16.10 16.22 15.55
CA HIS A 25 -14.81 16.91 15.52
C HIS A 25 -14.98 18.44 15.55
N GLN A 26 -14.18 19.11 16.38
CA GLN A 26 -14.27 20.56 16.57
C GLN A 26 -13.23 21.35 15.77
N SER A 27 -12.14 20.70 15.34
CA SER A 27 -11.10 21.36 14.54
C SER A 27 -11.45 21.35 13.06
N LYS A 28 -10.84 22.26 12.30
CA LYS A 28 -10.94 22.28 10.83
C LYS A 28 -10.19 21.14 10.17
N ASP A 29 -9.22 20.54 10.86
CA ASP A 29 -8.30 19.53 10.31
C ASP A 29 -8.62 18.16 10.90
N PHE A 30 -8.94 17.20 10.03
CA PHE A 30 -9.22 15.82 10.43
C PHE A 30 -8.35 14.84 9.63
N LEU A 31 -7.43 14.16 10.30
CA LEU A 31 -6.61 13.10 9.73
C LEU A 31 -7.26 11.73 9.95
N ALA A 32 -7.76 11.16 8.84
CA ALA A 32 -8.24 9.78 8.77
C ALA A 32 -7.15 8.90 8.17
N MET A 33 -6.54 8.08 9.01
CA MET A 33 -5.63 7.03 8.59
C MET A 33 -6.40 5.75 8.36
N ALA A 34 -6.31 5.19 7.17
CA ALA A 34 -6.91 3.89 6.90
C ALA A 34 -6.03 3.09 5.95
N THR A 35 -5.84 1.81 6.27
CA THR A 35 -5.01 0.90 5.50
C THR A 35 -5.39 0.92 4.01
N PRO A 36 -4.43 0.75 3.08
CA PRO A 36 -4.73 0.60 1.66
C PRO A 36 -5.86 -0.41 1.41
N ALA A 37 -6.69 -0.14 0.40
CA ALA A 37 -7.91 -0.91 0.08
C ALA A 37 -9.05 -0.87 1.11
N ALA A 38 -8.92 -0.15 2.24
CA ALA A 38 -10.00 -0.02 3.24
C ALA A 38 -11.26 0.69 2.72
N GLY A 39 -11.17 1.43 1.61
CA GLY A 39 -12.29 2.16 0.99
C GLY A 39 -12.38 3.63 1.41
N LYS A 40 -11.24 4.33 1.48
CA LYS A 40 -11.11 5.75 1.86
C LYS A 40 -11.99 6.69 1.01
N THR A 41 -12.05 6.47 -0.29
CA THR A 41 -12.86 7.25 -1.23
C THR A 41 -14.34 7.26 -0.85
N ARG A 42 -14.93 6.09 -0.52
CA ARG A 42 -16.34 6.00 -0.12
C ARG A 42 -16.62 6.76 1.17
N PHE A 43 -15.72 6.64 2.15
CA PHE A 43 -15.80 7.38 3.41
C PHE A 43 -15.76 8.90 3.17
N ALA A 44 -14.79 9.38 2.39
CA ALA A 44 -14.67 10.81 2.10
C ALA A 44 -15.86 11.38 1.32
N LEU A 45 -16.39 10.62 0.36
CA LEU A 45 -17.60 11.00 -0.37
C LEU A 45 -18.84 11.03 0.53
N ARG A 46 -18.92 10.15 1.54
CA ARG A 46 -19.98 10.23 2.55
C ARG A 46 -19.88 11.48 3.41
N VAL A 47 -18.66 11.85 3.84
CA VAL A 47 -18.40 13.11 4.55
C VAL A 47 -18.81 14.29 3.68
N ALA A 48 -18.41 14.31 2.40
CA ALA A 48 -18.81 15.35 1.47
C ALA A 48 -20.33 15.47 1.31
N HIS A 49 -21.01 14.32 1.19
CA HIS A 49 -22.47 14.27 1.14
C HIS A 49 -23.12 14.86 2.39
N GLU A 50 -22.60 14.54 3.58
CA GLU A 50 -23.08 15.11 4.86
C GLU A 50 -22.93 16.64 4.91
N PHE A 51 -21.75 17.14 4.57
CA PHE A 51 -21.43 18.57 4.61
C PHE A 51 -22.27 19.37 3.62
N MET A 52 -22.55 18.81 2.44
CA MET A 52 -23.39 19.46 1.44
C MET A 52 -24.87 19.43 1.84
N THR A 53 -25.35 18.31 2.39
CA THR A 53 -26.76 18.14 2.80
C THR A 53 -27.11 19.01 4.00
N THR A 54 -26.20 19.13 4.98
CA THR A 54 -26.33 20.00 6.16
C THR A 54 -25.99 21.47 5.87
N GLN A 55 -25.57 21.79 4.64
CA GLN A 55 -25.12 23.12 4.23
C GLN A 55 -23.91 23.67 5.01
N ALA A 56 -23.16 22.79 5.68
CA ALA A 56 -21.86 23.12 6.28
C ALA A 56 -20.84 23.53 5.20
N ALA A 57 -20.92 22.94 4.01
CA ALA A 57 -20.20 23.36 2.81
C ALA A 57 -21.15 23.60 1.64
N VAL A 58 -20.73 24.46 0.71
CA VAL A 58 -21.40 24.69 -0.58
C VAL A 58 -20.55 24.26 -1.77
N ARG A 59 -19.31 23.85 -1.51
CA ARG A 59 -18.32 23.40 -2.49
C ARG A 59 -17.48 22.27 -1.92
N VAL A 60 -17.18 21.27 -2.74
CA VAL A 60 -16.24 20.19 -2.41
C VAL A 60 -15.04 20.27 -3.33
N LEU A 61 -13.83 20.37 -2.79
CA LEU A 61 -12.61 20.28 -3.58
C LEU A 61 -11.83 19.05 -3.14
N VAL A 62 -11.53 18.17 -4.09
CA VAL A 62 -10.65 17.02 -3.87
C VAL A 62 -9.30 17.33 -4.49
N VAL A 63 -8.22 17.11 -3.73
CA VAL A 63 -6.84 17.25 -4.21
C VAL A 63 -6.18 15.87 -4.17
N CYS A 64 -5.74 15.37 -5.33
CA CYS A 64 -5.16 14.05 -5.49
C CYS A 64 -3.74 14.08 -6.13
N PRO A 65 -2.96 12.99 -6.03
CA PRO A 65 -1.60 12.92 -6.58
C PRO A 65 -1.53 13.07 -8.11
N THR A 66 -2.38 12.34 -8.85
CA THR A 66 -2.24 12.19 -10.32
C THR A 66 -3.48 12.63 -11.08
N ASN A 67 -3.33 12.86 -12.39
CA ASN A 67 -4.45 13.19 -13.28
C ASN A 67 -5.45 12.02 -13.43
N HIS A 68 -4.97 10.78 -13.46
CA HIS A 68 -5.84 9.61 -13.58
C HIS A 68 -6.82 9.51 -12.39
N LEU A 69 -6.34 9.81 -11.18
CA LEU A 69 -7.17 9.85 -9.98
C LEU A 69 -8.28 10.91 -10.04
N ARG A 70 -8.11 12.01 -10.81
CA ARG A 70 -9.15 13.04 -10.95
C ARG A 70 -10.43 12.47 -11.55
N THR A 71 -10.28 11.70 -12.63
CA THR A 71 -11.40 11.05 -13.31
C THR A 71 -12.05 10.02 -12.40
N GLN A 72 -11.26 9.18 -11.72
CA GLN A 72 -11.80 8.17 -10.80
C GLN A 72 -12.61 8.76 -9.63
N TRP A 73 -12.11 9.84 -9.03
CA TRP A 73 -12.83 10.56 -7.99
C TRP A 73 -14.12 11.18 -8.51
N SER A 74 -14.09 11.78 -9.70
CA SER A 74 -15.28 12.35 -10.35
C SER A 74 -16.34 11.28 -10.65
N GLU A 75 -15.95 10.15 -11.21
CA GLU A 75 -16.86 9.02 -11.49
C GLU A 75 -17.45 8.42 -10.21
N ALA A 76 -16.63 8.23 -9.17
CA ALA A 76 -17.08 7.72 -7.88
C ALA A 76 -18.08 8.68 -7.21
N ALA A 77 -17.82 10.00 -7.30
CA ALA A 77 -18.71 11.04 -6.79
C ALA A 77 -20.02 11.13 -7.62
N GLY A 78 -19.93 11.00 -8.94
CA GLY A 78 -21.10 11.01 -9.83
C GLY A 78 -22.10 9.91 -9.52
N LYS A 79 -21.63 8.71 -9.14
CA LYS A 79 -22.48 7.57 -8.73
C LYS A 79 -23.39 7.86 -7.52
N ILE A 80 -23.05 8.85 -6.70
CA ILE A 80 -23.84 9.28 -5.53
C ILE A 80 -24.50 10.66 -5.75
N GLY A 81 -24.50 11.16 -6.98
CA GLY A 81 -25.07 12.47 -7.36
C GLY A 81 -24.17 13.68 -7.09
N LEU A 82 -22.94 13.48 -6.60
CA LEU A 82 -21.99 14.56 -6.36
C LEU A 82 -21.16 14.81 -7.63
N GLN A 83 -21.61 15.75 -8.47
CA GLN A 83 -20.86 16.16 -9.65
C GLN A 83 -19.60 16.97 -9.27
N LEU A 84 -18.41 16.40 -9.51
CA LEU A 84 -17.12 17.07 -9.32
C LEU A 84 -16.41 17.18 -10.67
N ASP A 85 -15.96 18.38 -11.04
CA ASP A 85 -15.28 18.67 -12.31
C ASP A 85 -13.85 18.10 -12.31
N PRO A 86 -13.54 17.07 -13.13
CA PRO A 86 -12.19 16.53 -13.26
C PRO A 86 -11.35 17.27 -14.31
N THR A 87 -11.91 18.28 -14.99
CA THR A 87 -11.29 18.99 -16.12
C THR A 87 -10.80 20.39 -15.78
N LEU A 88 -11.15 20.91 -14.59
CA LEU A 88 -10.74 22.23 -14.11
C LEU A 88 -9.24 22.48 -14.34
N THR A 89 -8.90 23.56 -15.04
CA THR A 89 -7.53 24.03 -15.27
C THR A 89 -7.22 25.31 -14.49
N ASN A 90 -5.94 25.68 -14.38
CA ASN A 90 -5.54 26.90 -13.68
C ASN A 90 -5.88 28.20 -14.44
N ASP A 91 -6.25 28.09 -15.72
CA ASP A 91 -6.71 29.22 -16.55
C ASP A 91 -8.17 29.59 -16.24
N GLN A 92 -8.91 28.66 -15.65
CA GLN A 92 -10.29 28.89 -15.24
C GLN A 92 -10.35 29.46 -13.82
N PRO A 93 -11.22 30.46 -13.56
CA PRO A 93 -11.31 31.07 -12.24
C PRO A 93 -11.92 30.13 -11.19
N ALA A 94 -12.80 29.22 -11.61
CA ALA A 94 -13.46 28.20 -10.79
C ALA A 94 -14.12 27.14 -11.70
N GLU A 95 -14.58 26.05 -11.10
CA GLU A 95 -15.45 25.05 -11.77
C GLU A 95 -16.74 25.67 -12.33
N ALA A 96 -17.31 25.02 -13.35
CA ALA A 96 -18.56 25.48 -13.95
C ALA A 96 -19.75 25.43 -12.94
N PRO A 97 -20.77 26.30 -13.08
CA PRO A 97 -21.81 26.48 -12.07
C PRO A 97 -22.71 25.26 -11.84
N ASP A 98 -22.69 24.27 -12.74
CA ASP A 98 -23.40 23.00 -12.74
C ASP A 98 -22.68 21.88 -11.96
N TYR A 99 -21.41 22.08 -11.60
CA TYR A 99 -20.70 21.22 -10.65
C TYR A 99 -20.91 21.61 -9.18
N HIS A 100 -20.74 20.66 -8.27
CA HIS A 100 -20.68 20.89 -6.81
C HIS A 100 -19.26 21.27 -6.35
N GLY A 101 -18.29 21.18 -7.25
CA GLY A 101 -16.89 21.34 -6.94
C GLY A 101 -16.00 20.70 -7.99
N ALA A 102 -14.75 20.39 -7.63
CA ALA A 102 -13.76 19.90 -8.59
C ALA A 102 -12.82 18.86 -7.98
N VAL A 103 -12.12 18.15 -8.85
CA VAL A 103 -10.96 17.32 -8.50
C VAL A 103 -9.74 17.86 -9.22
N VAL A 104 -8.70 18.20 -8.46
CA VAL A 104 -7.46 18.80 -8.97
C VAL A 104 -6.23 18.05 -8.44
N THR A 105 -5.10 18.21 -9.10
CA THR A 105 -3.84 17.65 -8.57
C THR A 105 -3.16 18.60 -7.59
N TYR A 106 -2.29 18.05 -6.74
CA TYR A 106 -1.40 18.87 -5.91
C TYR A 106 -0.53 19.81 -6.74
N GLN A 107 -0.06 19.38 -7.91
CA GLN A 107 0.72 20.20 -8.83
C GLN A 107 -0.06 21.43 -9.30
N GLN A 108 -1.35 21.26 -9.64
CA GLN A 108 -2.21 22.38 -10.04
C GLN A 108 -2.31 23.43 -8.95
N VAL A 109 -2.52 23.00 -7.70
CA VAL A 109 -2.59 23.92 -6.55
C VAL A 109 -1.26 24.64 -6.34
N CYS A 110 -0.13 23.93 -6.44
CA CYS A 110 1.19 24.52 -6.26
C CYS A 110 1.54 25.57 -7.31
N LEU A 111 1.07 25.39 -8.55
CA LEU A 111 1.30 26.33 -9.64
C LEU A 111 0.46 27.62 -9.52
N ALA A 112 -0.70 27.56 -8.86
CA ALA A 112 -1.62 28.71 -8.78
C ALA A 112 -2.33 28.87 -7.42
N PRO A 113 -1.60 28.91 -6.27
CA PRO A 113 -2.22 28.88 -4.94
C PRO A 113 -3.18 30.05 -4.68
N ALA A 114 -2.89 31.24 -5.21
CA ALA A 114 -3.74 32.43 -5.06
C ALA A 114 -5.12 32.28 -5.73
N SER A 115 -5.18 31.57 -6.86
CA SER A 115 -6.45 31.30 -7.56
C SER A 115 -7.35 30.41 -6.71
N PHE A 116 -6.78 29.34 -6.13
CA PHE A 116 -7.50 28.45 -5.22
C PHE A 116 -7.93 29.16 -3.92
N GLU A 117 -7.06 30.00 -3.35
CA GLU A 117 -7.37 30.80 -2.17
C GLU A 117 -8.60 31.70 -2.38
N ARG A 118 -8.64 32.42 -3.50
CA ARG A 118 -9.75 33.33 -3.83
C ARG A 118 -11.09 32.60 -3.88
N VAL A 119 -11.14 31.42 -4.50
CA VAL A 119 -12.36 30.60 -4.55
C VAL A 119 -12.70 30.03 -3.17
N CYS A 120 -11.69 29.55 -2.43
CA CYS A 120 -11.88 29.01 -1.09
C CYS A 120 -12.42 30.05 -0.09
N ARG A 121 -12.01 31.33 -0.22
CA ARG A 121 -12.55 32.44 0.58
C ARG A 121 -13.98 32.82 0.22
N SER A 122 -14.34 32.72 -1.06
CA SER A 122 -15.67 33.14 -1.54
C SER A 122 -16.76 32.09 -1.36
N LYS A 123 -16.40 30.80 -1.27
CA LYS A 123 -17.34 29.69 -1.10
C LYS A 123 -16.94 28.83 0.10
N LYS A 124 -17.89 28.49 0.98
CA LYS A 124 -17.69 27.51 2.07
C LYS A 124 -17.24 26.18 1.49
N THR A 125 -15.93 25.91 1.52
CA THR A 125 -15.32 24.78 0.81
C THR A 125 -14.91 23.70 1.79
N LEU A 126 -15.48 22.49 1.62
CA LEU A 126 -14.93 21.26 2.17
C LEU A 126 -13.76 20.83 1.28
N LEU A 127 -12.62 20.60 1.89
CA LEU A 127 -11.43 20.10 1.20
C LEU A 127 -11.17 18.65 1.58
N ILE A 128 -10.87 17.83 0.58
CA ILE A 128 -10.43 16.44 0.76
C ILE A 128 -9.02 16.34 0.17
N PHE A 129 -8.05 15.98 0.99
CA PHE A 129 -6.71 15.63 0.55
C PHE A 129 -6.60 14.11 0.47
N ASP A 130 -6.32 13.60 -0.72
CA ASP A 130 -6.10 12.18 -0.96
C ASP A 130 -4.60 11.89 -1.03
N GLU A 131 -4.13 10.98 -0.17
CA GLU A 131 -2.72 10.58 -0.05
C GLU A 131 -1.77 11.79 0.06
N LEU A 132 -2.06 12.70 1.00
CA LEU A 132 -1.33 13.96 1.19
C LEU A 132 0.18 13.81 1.38
N HIS A 133 0.66 12.62 1.76
CA HIS A 133 2.08 12.32 1.83
C HIS A 133 2.80 12.41 0.48
N HIS A 134 2.08 12.31 -0.66
CA HIS A 134 2.63 12.58 -2.00
C HIS A 134 2.91 14.06 -2.26
N ALA A 135 2.38 14.99 -1.45
CA ALA A 135 2.62 16.44 -1.61
C ALA A 135 4.05 16.88 -1.18
N GLY A 136 5.01 15.95 -1.20
CA GLY A 136 6.21 15.96 -0.38
C GLY A 136 7.52 16.44 -1.03
N ASP A 137 7.65 16.51 -2.35
CA ASP A 137 8.97 16.77 -2.97
C ASP A 137 9.45 18.23 -2.94
N GLY A 138 8.99 19.04 -1.97
CA GLY A 138 9.61 20.33 -1.67
C GLY A 138 8.90 21.17 -0.61
N LYS A 139 9.69 21.96 0.13
CA LYS A 139 9.20 22.96 1.11
C LYS A 139 8.13 23.91 0.52
N ASN A 140 8.14 24.11 -0.80
CA ASN A 140 7.23 25.01 -1.50
C ASN A 140 5.78 24.50 -1.54
N TRP A 141 5.56 23.19 -1.58
CA TRP A 141 4.21 22.60 -1.67
C TRP A 141 3.40 22.86 -0.41
N GLY A 142 4.02 22.65 0.75
CA GLY A 142 3.34 22.88 2.02
C GLY A 142 2.95 24.34 2.26
N LYS A 143 3.75 25.29 1.76
CA LYS A 143 3.39 26.72 1.79
C LYS A 143 2.25 27.03 0.84
N ALA A 144 2.27 26.48 -0.38
CA ALA A 144 1.22 26.68 -1.37
C ALA A 144 -0.14 26.14 -0.88
N LEU A 145 -0.17 24.92 -0.33
CA LEU A 145 -1.38 24.32 0.23
C LEU A 145 -1.95 25.13 1.40
N ARG A 146 -1.09 25.61 2.31
CA ARG A 146 -1.51 26.50 3.40
C ARG A 146 -2.11 27.80 2.87
N SER A 147 -1.43 28.46 1.94
CA SER A 147 -1.94 29.71 1.33
C SER A 147 -3.28 29.50 0.63
N ALA A 148 -3.41 28.42 -0.15
CA ALA A 148 -4.62 28.11 -0.90
C ALA A 148 -5.81 27.75 0.00
N PHE A 149 -5.57 27.06 1.11
CA PHE A 149 -6.64 26.32 1.81
C PHE A 149 -6.77 26.60 3.31
N ASP A 150 -6.03 27.55 3.87
CA ASP A 150 -6.33 28.07 5.20
C ASP A 150 -7.80 28.53 5.38
N PRO A 151 -8.43 29.16 4.37
CA PRO A 151 -9.83 29.59 4.44
C PRO A 151 -10.89 28.47 4.40
N ALA A 152 -10.51 27.21 4.16
CA ALA A 152 -11.46 26.11 4.05
C ALA A 152 -12.28 25.96 5.35
N VAL A 153 -13.54 25.52 5.22
CA VAL A 153 -14.41 25.30 6.39
C VAL A 153 -14.04 24.02 7.13
N PHE A 154 -13.55 23.03 6.40
CA PHE A 154 -13.09 21.74 6.92
C PHE A 154 -12.15 21.08 5.91
N ARG A 155 -11.16 20.35 6.41
CA ARG A 155 -10.09 19.70 5.66
C ARG A 155 -9.98 18.26 6.13
N LEU A 156 -10.52 17.35 5.32
CA LEU A 156 -10.42 15.92 5.51
C LEU A 156 -9.12 15.43 4.85
N ILE A 157 -8.21 14.88 5.64
CA ILE A 157 -6.92 14.37 5.18
C ILE A 157 -6.98 12.84 5.23
N LEU A 158 -6.84 12.20 4.07
CA LEU A 158 -6.82 10.75 3.92
C LEU A 158 -5.38 10.30 3.71
N SER A 159 -4.92 9.32 4.48
CA SER A 159 -3.60 8.72 4.28
C SER A 159 -3.59 7.24 4.63
N GLY A 160 -2.92 6.43 3.82
CA GLY A 160 -2.58 5.04 4.19
C GLY A 160 -1.40 4.93 5.15
N THR A 161 -0.49 5.91 5.09
CA THR A 161 0.80 5.93 5.78
C THR A 161 1.19 7.40 5.99
N PRO A 162 1.05 7.99 7.18
CA PRO A 162 1.34 9.40 7.40
C PRO A 162 2.86 9.67 7.54
N PHE A 163 3.69 8.88 6.87
CA PHE A 163 5.14 8.99 6.94
C PHE A 163 5.66 9.81 5.76
N ARG A 164 6.66 10.64 6.02
CA ARG A 164 7.46 11.33 5.00
C ARG A 164 8.91 10.87 5.12
N SER A 165 9.51 10.50 4.00
CA SER A 165 10.92 10.11 3.93
C SER A 165 11.89 11.29 4.15
N ASP A 166 11.42 12.53 4.02
CA ASP A 166 12.24 13.76 4.08
C ASP A 166 12.09 14.55 5.39
N ASN A 167 11.47 13.95 6.43
CA ASN A 167 11.33 14.49 7.79
C ASN A 167 10.68 15.89 7.91
N ASN A 168 10.02 16.39 6.86
CA ASN A 168 9.32 17.68 6.88
C ASN A 168 7.84 17.49 7.30
N PRO A 169 7.28 18.33 8.18
CA PRO A 169 5.88 18.20 8.58
C PRO A 169 4.92 18.29 7.40
N ILE A 170 3.98 17.35 7.31
CA ILE A 170 2.88 17.39 6.35
C ILE A 170 1.95 18.56 6.75
N PRO A 171 1.53 19.44 5.81
CA PRO A 171 0.60 20.51 6.11
C PRO A 171 -0.70 19.99 6.73
N PHE A 172 -1.24 20.73 7.70
CA PHE A 172 -2.51 20.43 8.37
C PHE A 172 -2.52 19.13 9.21
N ILE A 173 -1.39 18.44 9.34
CA ILE A 173 -1.23 17.30 10.25
C ILE A 173 -0.62 17.77 11.57
N ARG A 174 -1.14 17.24 12.67
CA ARG A 174 -0.61 17.45 14.02
C ARG A 174 0.45 16.39 14.31
N TYR A 175 1.55 16.83 14.93
CA TYR A 175 2.65 15.96 15.35
C TYR A 175 2.82 16.04 16.86
N GLU A 176 2.99 14.89 17.50
CA GLU A 176 3.31 14.73 18.92
C GLU A 176 4.52 13.81 19.03
N HIS A 177 5.60 14.26 19.68
CA HIS A 177 6.87 13.51 19.77
C HIS A 177 7.42 13.07 18.39
N ASP A 178 7.37 13.96 17.40
CA ASP A 178 7.76 13.70 16.00
C ASP A 178 6.94 12.63 15.26
N GLU A 179 5.85 12.14 15.86
CA GLU A 179 4.91 11.22 15.23
C GLU A 179 3.60 11.93 14.86
N SER A 180 3.06 11.61 13.68
CA SER A 180 1.78 12.15 13.25
C SER A 180 0.63 11.58 14.09
N ARG A 181 -0.21 12.44 14.65
CA ARG A 181 -1.40 12.05 15.40
C ARG A 181 -2.63 12.04 14.51
N ALA A 182 -3.23 10.88 14.31
CA ALA A 182 -4.50 10.76 13.61
C ALA A 182 -5.70 11.05 14.51
N ASP A 183 -6.74 11.63 13.91
CA ASP A 183 -8.05 11.80 14.53
C ASP A 183 -8.88 10.51 14.46
N PHE A 184 -8.60 9.67 13.46
CA PHE A 184 -9.12 8.33 13.33
C PHE A 184 -8.10 7.42 12.65
N ALA A 185 -7.88 6.22 13.19
CA ALA A 185 -6.98 5.23 12.62
C ALA A 185 -7.71 3.91 12.40
N TYR A 186 -7.54 3.34 11.20
CA TYR A 186 -8.03 2.02 10.82
C TYR A 186 -6.88 1.22 10.20
N GLY A 187 -6.16 0.51 11.06
CA GLY A 187 -4.97 -0.26 10.70
C GLY A 187 -5.29 -1.54 9.92
N TYR A 188 -4.23 -2.21 9.46
CA TYR A 188 -4.36 -3.49 8.77
C TYR A 188 -4.91 -4.60 9.69
N THR A 189 -4.52 -4.59 10.97
CA THR A 189 -5.08 -5.44 12.04
C THR A 189 -6.60 -5.40 12.09
N GLU A 190 -7.19 -4.21 12.25
CA GLU A 190 -8.65 -4.04 12.25
C GLU A 190 -9.26 -4.45 10.90
N ALA A 191 -8.57 -4.14 9.80
CA ALA A 191 -9.06 -4.48 8.48
C ALA A 191 -9.14 -5.98 8.19
N ILE A 192 -8.22 -6.79 8.74
CA ILE A 192 -8.34 -8.25 8.69
C ILE A 192 -9.52 -8.70 9.55
N ARG A 193 -9.64 -8.19 10.79
CA ARG A 193 -10.72 -8.55 11.72
C ARG A 193 -12.10 -8.29 11.12
N ASP A 194 -12.26 -7.15 10.47
CA ASP A 194 -13.52 -6.73 9.83
C ASP A 194 -13.74 -7.38 8.45
N ASN A 195 -12.87 -8.30 8.01
CA ASN A 195 -12.89 -8.93 6.69
C ASN A 195 -12.88 -7.93 5.52
N VAL A 196 -12.31 -6.73 5.73
CA VAL A 196 -12.11 -5.72 4.69
C VAL A 196 -10.85 -6.03 3.90
N CYS A 197 -9.80 -6.45 4.59
CA CYS A 197 -8.55 -6.87 4.03
C CYS A 197 -8.32 -8.37 4.25
N ARG A 198 -7.64 -9.01 3.30
CA ARG A 198 -7.17 -10.38 3.44
C ARG A 198 -5.78 -10.45 4.08
N PRO A 199 -5.46 -11.54 4.80
CA PRO A 199 -4.10 -11.85 5.22
C PRO A 199 -3.15 -12.00 4.02
N ILE A 200 -1.94 -11.49 4.16
CA ILE A 200 -0.84 -11.67 3.20
C ILE A 200 0.31 -12.48 3.83
N VAL A 201 1.00 -13.25 3.01
CA VAL A 201 2.16 -14.07 3.36
C VAL A 201 3.38 -13.58 2.57
N PHE A 202 4.55 -13.59 3.19
CA PHE A 202 5.79 -13.08 2.60
C PHE A 202 6.87 -14.17 2.50
N PRO A 203 6.87 -15.01 1.45
CA PRO A 203 8.01 -15.86 1.15
C PRO A 203 9.25 -14.99 0.84
N SER A 204 10.37 -15.24 1.50
CA SER A 204 11.62 -14.48 1.31
C SER A 204 12.73 -15.34 0.73
N TYR A 205 13.49 -14.79 -0.22
CA TYR A 205 14.56 -15.50 -0.94
C TYR A 205 15.94 -14.98 -0.59
N GLU A 206 16.80 -15.90 -0.20
CA GLU A 206 18.23 -15.67 0.05
C GLU A 206 19.04 -15.92 -1.23
N GLY A 207 20.31 -15.58 -1.24
CA GLY A 207 21.23 -16.04 -2.27
C GLY A 207 22.64 -15.50 -2.09
N GLU A 208 23.64 -16.27 -2.54
CA GLU A 208 24.99 -15.76 -2.71
C GLU A 208 25.08 -14.93 -4.00
N LEU A 209 25.49 -13.68 -3.86
CA LEU A 209 25.51 -12.70 -4.95
C LEU A 209 26.94 -12.21 -5.14
N SER A 210 27.44 -12.28 -6.38
CA SER A 210 28.71 -11.67 -6.78
C SER A 210 28.47 -10.52 -7.74
N TRP A 211 29.16 -9.39 -7.55
CA TRP A 211 29.11 -8.25 -8.46
C TRP A 211 30.44 -7.49 -8.49
N LEU A 212 30.68 -6.78 -9.60
CA LEU A 212 31.84 -5.89 -9.74
C LEU A 212 31.44 -4.45 -9.44
N SER A 213 32.16 -3.78 -8.54
CA SER A 213 31.97 -2.35 -8.29
C SER A 213 33.30 -1.70 -7.86
N ASP A 214 33.59 -0.54 -8.44
CA ASP A 214 34.89 0.17 -8.33
C ASP A 214 36.10 -0.70 -8.72
N GLY A 215 35.93 -1.57 -9.72
CA GLY A 215 36.97 -2.49 -10.18
C GLY A 215 37.32 -3.61 -9.19
N ARG A 216 36.53 -3.78 -8.12
CA ARG A 216 36.66 -4.86 -7.15
C ARG A 216 35.46 -5.79 -7.23
N GLU A 217 35.72 -7.09 -7.17
CA GLU A 217 34.67 -8.09 -7.00
C GLU A 217 34.21 -8.07 -5.55
N HIS A 218 32.89 -8.08 -5.36
CA HIS A 218 32.23 -8.19 -4.07
C HIS A 218 31.37 -9.44 -4.08
N GLN A 219 31.37 -10.18 -2.98
CA GLN A 219 30.51 -11.33 -2.78
C GLN A 219 29.79 -11.17 -1.44
N ALA A 220 28.48 -11.37 -1.43
CA ALA A 220 27.67 -11.28 -0.21
C ALA A 220 26.33 -12.00 -0.36
N THR A 221 25.77 -12.39 0.77
CA THR A 221 24.38 -12.81 0.98
C THR A 221 23.54 -11.64 1.51
N PHE A 222 22.23 -11.79 1.63
CA PHE A 222 21.38 -10.77 2.26
C PHE A 222 21.57 -10.66 3.79
N GLN A 223 22.19 -11.65 4.42
CA GLN A 223 22.50 -11.64 5.86
C GLN A 223 23.74 -10.80 6.19
N ASP A 224 24.62 -10.59 5.21
CA ASP A 224 25.84 -9.84 5.42
C ASP A 224 25.57 -8.36 5.70
N GLY A 225 26.22 -7.86 6.75
CA GLY A 225 26.20 -6.46 7.14
C GLY A 225 27.02 -5.61 6.18
N LEU A 226 26.36 -4.95 5.24
CA LEU A 226 26.99 -4.07 4.25
C LEU A 226 26.65 -2.60 4.48
N THR A 227 27.47 -1.69 3.91
CA THR A 227 27.11 -0.27 3.83
C THR A 227 25.89 -0.06 2.94
N PHE A 228 25.15 1.04 3.14
CA PHE A 228 23.91 1.32 2.41
C PHE A 228 24.05 1.23 0.88
N ASN A 229 25.13 1.78 0.31
CA ASN A 229 25.38 1.70 -1.13
C ASN A 229 25.58 0.25 -1.60
N ARG A 230 26.36 -0.54 -0.85
CA ARG A 230 26.63 -1.95 -1.15
C ARG A 230 25.38 -2.82 -1.00
N GLN A 231 24.50 -2.54 -0.02
CA GLN A 231 23.21 -3.21 0.10
C GLN A 231 22.33 -2.99 -1.14
N ARG A 232 22.28 -1.75 -1.65
CA ARG A 232 21.52 -1.42 -2.87
C ARG A 232 22.09 -2.09 -4.12
N GLU A 233 23.41 -2.15 -4.24
CA GLU A 233 24.08 -2.89 -5.32
C GLU A 233 23.74 -4.38 -5.26
N ARG A 234 23.89 -5.01 -4.07
CA ARG A 234 23.53 -6.42 -3.84
C ARG A 234 22.09 -6.72 -4.25
N LEU A 235 21.14 -5.91 -3.78
CA LEU A 235 19.71 -6.06 -4.11
C LEU A 235 19.50 -5.94 -5.63
N LYS A 236 20.09 -4.93 -6.26
CA LYS A 236 19.98 -4.75 -7.71
C LYS A 236 20.57 -5.93 -8.48
N THR A 237 21.71 -6.47 -8.03
CA THR A 237 22.32 -7.67 -8.61
C THR A 237 21.36 -8.85 -8.57
N ALA A 238 20.76 -9.17 -7.42
CA ALA A 238 19.78 -10.25 -7.32
C ALA A 238 18.62 -10.10 -8.32
N LEU A 239 18.06 -8.89 -8.43
CA LEU A 239 16.91 -8.61 -9.29
C LEU A 239 17.23 -8.67 -10.79
N LEU A 240 18.48 -8.43 -11.19
CA LEU A 240 18.92 -8.45 -12.60
C LEU A 240 19.42 -9.82 -13.09
N GLN A 241 19.47 -10.83 -12.23
CA GLN A 241 19.99 -12.14 -12.60
C GLN A 241 18.86 -13.16 -12.76
N ASP A 242 18.75 -13.76 -13.95
CA ASP A 242 17.84 -14.87 -14.24
C ASP A 242 18.00 -16.02 -13.22
N THR A 243 19.23 -16.27 -12.76
CA THR A 243 19.56 -17.33 -11.79
C THR A 243 18.96 -17.11 -10.41
N TRP A 244 18.64 -15.86 -10.06
CA TRP A 244 17.99 -15.53 -8.80
C TRP A 244 16.49 -15.26 -8.99
N LEU A 245 16.11 -14.39 -9.93
CA LEU A 245 14.71 -14.00 -10.13
C LEU A 245 13.88 -15.10 -10.80
N GLY A 246 14.49 -15.94 -11.64
CA GLY A 246 13.82 -17.06 -12.32
C GLY A 246 13.16 -18.03 -11.33
N PRO A 247 13.91 -18.62 -10.38
CA PRO A 247 13.34 -19.47 -9.33
C PRO A 247 12.21 -18.81 -8.52
N VAL A 248 12.37 -17.52 -8.17
CA VAL A 248 11.33 -16.75 -7.45
C VAL A 248 10.02 -16.69 -8.26
N ILE A 249 10.12 -16.39 -9.56
CA ILE A 249 8.98 -16.35 -10.47
C ILE A 249 8.36 -17.73 -10.64
N THR A 250 9.18 -18.79 -10.75
CA THR A 250 8.70 -20.17 -10.87
C THR A 250 7.85 -20.57 -9.66
N ASP A 251 8.33 -20.31 -8.44
CA ASP A 251 7.59 -20.64 -7.22
C ASP A 251 6.32 -19.78 -7.07
N ALA A 252 6.41 -18.49 -7.38
CA ALA A 252 5.25 -17.60 -7.41
C ALA A 252 4.20 -18.08 -8.43
N HIS A 253 4.63 -18.56 -9.59
CA HIS A 253 3.74 -19.11 -10.60
C HIS A 253 3.10 -20.45 -10.20
N ALA A 254 3.85 -21.33 -9.52
CA ALA A 254 3.30 -22.54 -8.95
C ALA A 254 2.19 -22.22 -7.94
N GLN A 255 2.42 -21.23 -7.07
CA GLN A 255 1.41 -20.76 -6.11
C GLN A 255 0.19 -20.13 -6.81
N LEU A 256 0.40 -19.31 -7.83
CA LEU A 256 -0.70 -18.73 -8.62
C LEU A 256 -1.52 -19.83 -9.30
N THR A 257 -0.87 -20.85 -9.85
CA THR A 257 -1.53 -21.99 -10.50
C THR A 257 -2.36 -22.79 -9.49
N ARG A 258 -1.83 -23.05 -8.29
CA ARG A 258 -2.58 -23.69 -7.20
C ARG A 258 -3.83 -22.89 -6.84
N LEU A 259 -3.70 -21.57 -6.66
CA LEU A 259 -4.83 -20.70 -6.35
C LEU A 259 -5.89 -20.68 -7.43
N ARG A 260 -5.48 -20.67 -8.70
CA ARG A 260 -6.40 -20.74 -9.84
C ARG A 260 -7.16 -22.07 -9.90
N LYS A 261 -6.54 -23.15 -9.44
CA LYS A 261 -7.19 -24.47 -9.39
C LYS A 261 -8.13 -24.62 -8.20
N GLU A 262 -7.76 -24.12 -7.03
CA GLU A 262 -8.40 -24.48 -5.76
C GLU A 262 -9.31 -23.39 -5.18
N GLU A 263 -8.97 -22.11 -5.37
CA GLU A 263 -9.60 -21.01 -4.62
C GLU A 263 -10.30 -19.98 -5.52
N GLN A 264 -9.64 -19.55 -6.61
CA GLN A 264 -10.10 -18.45 -7.45
C GLN A 264 -9.61 -18.64 -8.90
N PRO A 265 -10.47 -19.15 -9.82
CA PRO A 265 -10.09 -19.47 -11.20
C PRO A 265 -9.47 -18.34 -12.01
N ASP A 266 -9.77 -17.08 -11.67
CA ASP A 266 -9.26 -15.89 -12.35
C ASP A 266 -8.16 -15.16 -11.57
N ALA A 267 -7.59 -15.75 -10.51
CA ALA A 267 -6.51 -15.14 -9.74
C ALA A 267 -5.37 -14.66 -10.65
N GLY A 268 -4.93 -13.42 -10.42
CA GLY A 268 -3.84 -12.77 -11.16
C GLY A 268 -2.59 -12.60 -10.30
N GLY A 269 -1.46 -12.53 -10.99
CA GLY A 269 -0.14 -12.23 -10.46
C GLY A 269 0.34 -10.86 -10.93
N LEU A 270 1.07 -10.15 -10.07
CA LEU A 270 1.72 -8.87 -10.38
C LEU A 270 3.21 -8.94 -10.04
N ILE A 271 4.07 -8.56 -10.99
CA ILE A 271 5.50 -8.36 -10.75
C ILE A 271 5.80 -6.87 -10.83
N VAL A 272 6.37 -6.32 -9.76
CA VAL A 272 6.73 -4.90 -9.69
C VAL A 272 8.21 -4.75 -10.02
N CYS A 273 8.54 -4.02 -11.07
CA CYS A 273 9.88 -3.91 -11.64
C CYS A 273 10.54 -2.55 -11.34
N MET A 274 11.87 -2.51 -11.38
CA MET A 274 12.70 -1.31 -11.19
C MET A 274 12.44 -0.21 -12.22
N ASP A 275 12.49 -0.58 -13.50
CA ASP A 275 12.38 0.33 -14.64
C ASP A 275 11.81 -0.43 -15.87
N GLN A 276 11.63 0.28 -16.98
CA GLN A 276 10.98 -0.24 -18.18
C GLN A 276 11.78 -1.34 -18.87
N ASP A 277 13.10 -1.22 -18.90
CA ASP A 277 13.97 -2.24 -19.49
C ASP A 277 13.91 -3.51 -18.65
N HIS A 278 13.94 -3.36 -17.33
CA HIS A 278 13.76 -4.46 -16.40
C HIS A 278 12.38 -5.12 -16.57
N ALA A 279 11.29 -4.37 -16.73
CA ALA A 279 9.96 -4.95 -16.95
C ALA A 279 9.84 -5.75 -18.26
N ARG A 280 10.45 -5.25 -19.34
CA ARG A 280 10.49 -5.98 -20.62
C ARG A 280 11.26 -7.30 -20.46
N TRP A 281 12.45 -7.26 -19.87
CA TRP A 281 13.24 -8.46 -19.59
C TRP A 281 12.52 -9.44 -18.65
N VAL A 282 11.88 -8.95 -17.57
CA VAL A 282 11.09 -9.79 -16.65
C VAL A 282 9.93 -10.47 -17.37
N SER A 283 9.23 -9.78 -18.27
CA SER A 283 8.13 -10.39 -19.05
C SER A 283 8.62 -11.56 -19.91
N GLU A 284 9.79 -11.39 -20.56
CA GLU A 284 10.43 -12.48 -21.29
C GLU A 284 10.86 -13.62 -20.37
N LEU A 285 11.40 -13.30 -19.19
CA LEU A 285 11.79 -14.29 -18.18
C LEU A 285 10.57 -15.09 -17.71
N VAL A 286 9.44 -14.45 -17.40
CA VAL A 286 8.17 -15.11 -17.06
C VAL A 286 7.78 -16.08 -18.16
N ALA A 287 7.82 -15.66 -19.43
CA ALA A 287 7.49 -16.54 -20.55
C ALA A 287 8.45 -17.75 -20.65
N ARG A 288 9.75 -17.55 -20.42
CA ARG A 288 10.75 -18.63 -20.44
C ARG A 288 10.55 -19.64 -19.31
N VAL A 289 10.34 -19.18 -18.08
CA VAL A 289 10.31 -20.07 -16.89
C VAL A 289 8.93 -20.65 -16.58
N THR A 290 7.86 -20.02 -17.07
CA THR A 290 6.47 -20.46 -16.80
C THR A 290 5.72 -20.94 -18.05
N GLY A 291 6.20 -20.63 -19.26
CA GLY A 291 5.47 -20.84 -20.50
C GLY A 291 4.27 -19.90 -20.70
N THR A 292 4.01 -18.98 -19.77
CA THR A 292 2.90 -18.02 -19.83
C THR A 292 3.42 -16.63 -20.18
N LYS A 293 2.78 -15.94 -21.13
CA LYS A 293 3.14 -14.55 -21.45
C LYS A 293 2.61 -13.60 -20.39
N ALA A 294 3.40 -12.62 -19.98
CA ALA A 294 2.94 -11.53 -19.14
C ALA A 294 2.56 -10.30 -19.96
N GLU A 295 1.53 -9.59 -19.54
CA GLU A 295 1.26 -8.24 -20.04
C GLU A 295 2.19 -7.25 -19.35
N VAL A 296 2.60 -6.20 -20.06
CA VAL A 296 3.56 -5.21 -19.56
C VAL A 296 2.88 -3.84 -19.54
N ALA A 297 2.89 -3.19 -18.37
CA ALA A 297 2.38 -1.85 -18.19
C ALA A 297 3.49 -0.93 -17.67
N VAL A 298 3.97 0.00 -18.50
CA VAL A 298 5.06 0.93 -18.18
C VAL A 298 4.56 2.38 -18.21
N SER A 299 5.07 3.24 -17.35
CA SER A 299 4.54 4.60 -17.12
C SER A 299 4.48 5.50 -18.35
N ASP A 300 5.39 5.34 -19.29
CA ASP A 300 5.54 6.23 -20.45
C ASP A 300 4.76 5.72 -21.67
N ASP A 301 4.10 4.57 -21.54
CA ASP A 301 3.22 4.04 -22.56
C ASP A 301 1.83 4.68 -22.41
N PRO A 302 1.35 5.45 -23.40
CA PRO A 302 0.01 6.03 -23.36
C PRO A 302 -1.11 4.99 -23.23
N ASP A 303 -0.84 3.73 -23.60
CA ASP A 303 -1.78 2.61 -23.49
C ASP A 303 -1.68 1.87 -22.14
N ALA A 304 -0.77 2.24 -21.24
CA ALA A 304 -0.56 1.50 -19.98
C ALA A 304 -1.81 1.41 -19.10
N SER A 305 -2.63 2.47 -19.05
CA SER A 305 -3.91 2.44 -18.34
C SER A 305 -4.88 1.43 -18.98
N ARG A 306 -4.93 1.38 -20.32
CA ARG A 306 -5.76 0.43 -21.06
C ARG A 306 -5.30 -1.00 -20.81
N THR A 307 -3.98 -1.26 -20.87
CA THR A 307 -3.42 -2.58 -20.57
C THR A 307 -3.83 -3.06 -19.18
N ILE A 308 -3.81 -2.18 -18.17
CA ILE A 308 -4.20 -2.57 -16.81
C ILE A 308 -5.72 -2.83 -16.71
N GLU A 309 -6.56 -2.05 -17.39
CA GLU A 309 -8.01 -2.28 -17.45
C GLU A 309 -8.35 -3.59 -18.18
N GLU A 310 -7.68 -3.85 -19.31
CA GLU A 310 -7.78 -5.09 -20.07
C GLU A 310 -7.34 -6.28 -19.20
N PHE A 311 -6.17 -6.21 -18.57
CA PHE A 311 -5.71 -7.20 -17.60
C PHE A 311 -6.74 -7.42 -16.49
N GLY A 312 -7.29 -6.33 -15.93
CA GLY A 312 -8.26 -6.39 -14.83
C GLY A 312 -9.50 -7.20 -15.17
N SER A 313 -9.95 -7.12 -16.42
CA SER A 313 -11.13 -7.84 -16.94
C SER A 313 -10.80 -9.19 -17.58
N HIS A 314 -9.54 -9.44 -17.98
CA HIS A 314 -9.13 -10.63 -18.72
C HIS A 314 -8.84 -11.83 -17.80
N LYS A 315 -9.87 -12.62 -17.48
CA LYS A 315 -9.81 -13.74 -16.51
C LYS A 315 -8.76 -14.84 -16.79
N LYS A 316 -8.36 -15.01 -18.05
CA LYS A 316 -7.36 -16.02 -18.46
C LYS A 316 -5.92 -15.50 -18.36
N GLN A 317 -5.74 -14.18 -18.38
CA GLN A 317 -4.40 -13.59 -18.33
C GLN A 317 -3.90 -13.66 -16.89
N GLN A 318 -2.72 -14.24 -16.71
CA GLN A 318 -2.24 -14.60 -15.38
C GLN A 318 -1.31 -13.55 -14.80
N TRP A 319 -0.40 -13.00 -15.61
CA TRP A 319 0.66 -12.12 -15.13
C TRP A 319 0.57 -10.73 -15.75
N LEU A 320 0.72 -9.74 -14.88
CA LEU A 320 1.01 -8.35 -15.21
C LEU A 320 2.40 -8.01 -14.67
N VAL A 321 3.23 -7.39 -15.50
CA VAL A 321 4.53 -6.83 -15.13
C VAL A 321 4.43 -5.32 -15.23
N ALA A 322 4.77 -4.60 -14.17
CA ALA A 322 4.62 -3.15 -14.12
C ALA A 322 5.81 -2.45 -13.48
N VAL A 323 6.05 -1.19 -13.86
CA VAL A 323 7.17 -0.36 -13.39
C VAL A 323 6.68 0.82 -12.61
N ASN A 324 7.15 0.98 -11.37
CA ASN A 324 6.65 2.04 -10.48
C ASN A 324 5.10 2.08 -10.51
N MET A 325 4.49 3.14 -9.99
CA MET A 325 3.04 3.20 -9.89
C MET A 325 2.40 3.57 -11.23
N VAL A 326 2.36 2.63 -12.18
CA VAL A 326 1.37 2.64 -13.28
C VAL A 326 -0.06 2.41 -12.73
N SER A 327 -0.21 2.19 -11.42
CA SER A 327 -1.49 1.87 -10.79
C SER A 327 -1.86 2.74 -9.60
N GLU A 328 -1.27 3.90 -9.33
CA GLU A 328 -1.89 4.87 -8.39
C GLU A 328 -3.33 5.17 -8.84
N GLY A 329 -4.30 4.50 -8.21
CA GLY A 329 -5.72 4.53 -8.59
C GLY A 329 -6.29 3.25 -9.22
N VAL A 330 -5.52 2.39 -9.88
CA VAL A 330 -6.12 1.21 -10.53
C VAL A 330 -6.25 0.05 -9.54
N ASP A 331 -7.49 -0.40 -9.37
CA ASP A 331 -7.88 -1.48 -8.46
C ASP A 331 -8.12 -2.77 -9.25
N ILE A 332 -7.28 -3.79 -9.01
CA ILE A 332 -7.41 -5.12 -9.63
C ILE A 332 -7.64 -6.15 -8.52
N PRO A 333 -8.90 -6.35 -8.07
CA PRO A 333 -9.17 -7.19 -6.89
C PRO A 333 -8.73 -8.64 -7.03
N ARG A 334 -8.61 -9.15 -8.27
CA ARG A 334 -8.18 -10.53 -8.57
C ARG A 334 -6.69 -10.80 -8.33
N LEU A 335 -5.88 -9.78 -7.99
CA LEU A 335 -4.46 -9.98 -7.68
C LEU A 335 -4.28 -10.74 -6.36
N ARG A 336 -3.63 -11.91 -6.44
CA ARG A 336 -3.40 -12.81 -5.29
C ARG A 336 -1.94 -13.12 -5.03
N VAL A 337 -1.08 -13.02 -6.05
CA VAL A 337 0.35 -13.34 -5.96
C VAL A 337 1.18 -12.17 -6.48
N GLY A 338 2.20 -11.78 -5.74
CA GLY A 338 3.10 -10.69 -6.09
C GLY A 338 4.56 -11.16 -6.10
N VAL A 339 5.38 -10.58 -6.98
CA VAL A 339 6.84 -10.67 -6.90
C VAL A 339 7.41 -9.26 -6.79
N TYR A 340 8.19 -9.02 -5.74
CA TYR A 340 8.84 -7.74 -5.48
C TYR A 340 10.16 -7.64 -6.25
N GLY A 341 10.05 -7.37 -7.55
CA GLY A 341 11.17 -7.26 -8.49
C GLY A 341 11.78 -5.85 -8.57
N THR A 342 11.74 -5.07 -7.49
CA THR A 342 12.19 -3.67 -7.49
C THR A 342 13.15 -3.36 -6.34
N ASN A 343 14.03 -2.39 -6.57
CA ASN A 343 15.03 -1.94 -5.60
C ASN A 343 14.57 -0.74 -4.76
N VAL A 344 13.30 -0.35 -4.89
CA VAL A 344 12.68 0.66 -4.02
C VAL A 344 12.37 0.00 -2.68
N ILE A 345 12.93 0.51 -1.58
CA ILE A 345 12.84 -0.10 -0.24
C ILE A 345 12.24 0.83 0.83
N THR A 346 11.52 1.88 0.42
CA THR A 346 10.82 2.76 1.35
C THR A 346 9.58 2.05 1.91
N GLU A 347 9.30 2.22 3.20
CA GLU A 347 8.13 1.57 3.85
C GLU A 347 6.82 1.93 3.16
N MET A 348 6.64 3.20 2.80
CA MET A 348 5.47 3.70 2.07
C MET A 348 5.25 2.91 0.77
N TYR A 349 6.29 2.77 -0.04
CA TYR A 349 6.19 2.04 -1.30
C TYR A 349 5.87 0.56 -1.06
N PHE A 350 6.52 -0.06 -0.07
CA PHE A 350 6.23 -1.44 0.32
C PHE A 350 4.76 -1.63 0.71
N ARG A 351 4.21 -0.75 1.56
CA ARG A 351 2.80 -0.79 1.96
C ARG A 351 1.84 -0.54 0.79
N GLN A 352 2.20 0.31 -0.17
CA GLN A 352 1.42 0.51 -1.40
C GLN A 352 1.37 -0.76 -2.27
N VAL A 353 2.49 -1.47 -2.40
CA VAL A 353 2.55 -2.76 -3.11
C VAL A 353 1.68 -3.79 -2.40
N VAL A 354 1.82 -3.94 -1.07
CA VAL A 354 0.96 -4.84 -0.26
C VAL A 354 -0.52 -4.49 -0.45
N GLY A 355 -0.85 -3.20 -0.48
CA GLY A 355 -2.20 -2.69 -0.71
C GLY A 355 -2.90 -3.22 -1.97
N ARG A 356 -2.13 -3.64 -3.00
CA ARG A 356 -2.67 -4.21 -4.25
C ARG A 356 -3.21 -5.61 -4.09
N PHE A 357 -2.73 -6.35 -3.10
CA PHE A 357 -3.08 -7.75 -2.92
C PHE A 357 -4.04 -7.99 -1.77
N VAL A 358 -4.13 -7.07 -0.80
CA VAL A 358 -4.87 -7.30 0.45
C VAL A 358 -6.37 -7.04 0.37
N ARG A 359 -6.95 -6.76 -0.80
CA ARG A 359 -8.39 -6.49 -0.89
C ARG A 359 -9.24 -7.77 -0.85
N MET A 360 -10.25 -7.82 0.01
CA MET A 360 -11.23 -8.92 0.00
C MET A 360 -12.20 -8.82 -1.18
N GLN A 361 -12.55 -9.96 -1.79
CA GLN A 361 -13.58 -10.05 -2.82
C GLN A 361 -14.81 -10.78 -2.28
N GLU A 362 -15.99 -10.26 -2.57
CA GLU A 362 -17.25 -10.94 -2.22
C GLU A 362 -17.47 -12.15 -3.14
N GLY A 363 -18.12 -13.19 -2.62
CA GLY A 363 -18.47 -14.39 -3.38
C GLY A 363 -17.34 -15.40 -3.61
N LEU A 364 -16.11 -15.14 -3.14
CA LEU A 364 -15.02 -16.12 -3.18
C LEU A 364 -14.90 -16.92 -1.88
N PRO A 365 -14.52 -18.21 -1.93
CA PRO A 365 -14.27 -19.03 -0.76
C PRO A 365 -13.27 -18.38 0.20
N LYS A 366 -13.52 -18.50 1.50
CA LYS A 366 -12.56 -18.12 2.55
C LYS A 366 -11.77 -19.37 2.99
N PRO A 367 -10.49 -19.23 3.40
CA PRO A 367 -9.73 -17.98 3.51
C PRO A 367 -9.19 -17.49 2.16
N GLN A 368 -9.31 -16.18 1.88
CA GLN A 368 -8.68 -15.57 0.71
C GLN A 368 -7.30 -15.06 1.12
N ARG A 369 -6.23 -15.83 0.97
CA ARG A 369 -4.88 -15.34 1.31
C ARG A 369 -4.20 -14.66 0.12
N ALA A 370 -3.24 -13.77 0.37
CA ALA A 370 -2.37 -13.21 -0.65
C ALA A 370 -0.91 -13.60 -0.38
N TRP A 371 -0.06 -13.59 -1.41
CA TRP A 371 1.36 -13.88 -1.31
C TRP A 371 2.17 -12.78 -1.98
N LEU A 372 3.23 -12.31 -1.34
CA LEU A 372 4.20 -11.38 -1.94
C LEU A 372 5.60 -11.92 -1.71
N TYR A 373 6.24 -12.36 -2.79
CA TYR A 373 7.58 -12.93 -2.81
C TYR A 373 8.61 -11.81 -2.75
N LEU A 374 9.52 -11.87 -1.78
CA LEU A 374 10.49 -10.82 -1.47
C LEU A 374 11.94 -11.33 -1.57
N PRO A 375 12.89 -10.47 -1.96
CA PRO A 375 14.28 -10.67 -1.57
C PRO A 375 14.38 -10.65 -0.03
N LYS A 376 15.26 -11.47 0.56
CA LYS A 376 15.52 -11.49 2.02
C LYS A 376 16.33 -10.27 2.49
N ASP A 377 16.15 -9.14 1.81
CA ASP A 377 16.74 -7.87 2.20
C ASP A 377 16.28 -7.47 3.62
N PRO A 378 17.19 -7.08 4.53
CA PRO A 378 16.85 -6.81 5.92
C PRO A 378 15.74 -5.76 6.10
N VAL A 379 15.68 -4.75 5.23
CA VAL A 379 14.68 -3.68 5.31
C VAL A 379 13.31 -4.20 4.91
N LEU A 380 13.22 -4.94 3.80
CA LEU A 380 11.97 -5.55 3.35
C LEU A 380 11.44 -6.60 4.35
N VAL A 381 12.33 -7.43 4.89
CA VAL A 381 11.99 -8.43 5.91
C VAL A 381 11.50 -7.76 7.19
N HIS A 382 12.08 -6.62 7.58
CA HIS A 382 11.60 -5.84 8.72
C HIS A 382 10.14 -5.40 8.54
N TYR A 383 9.80 -4.80 7.39
CA TYR A 383 8.42 -4.39 7.12
C TYR A 383 7.45 -5.58 7.06
N ALA A 384 7.87 -6.69 6.43
CA ALA A 384 7.08 -7.92 6.38
C ALA A 384 6.80 -8.48 7.79
N LYS A 385 7.78 -8.42 8.70
CA LYS A 385 7.62 -8.83 10.10
C LYS A 385 6.66 -7.92 10.88
N GLN A 386 6.68 -6.61 10.65
CA GLN A 386 5.72 -5.69 11.26
C GLN A 386 4.28 -6.04 10.85
N ILE A 387 4.05 -6.24 9.55
CA ILE A 387 2.73 -6.65 9.03
C ILE A 387 2.32 -8.05 9.54
N LYS A 388 3.28 -8.98 9.68
CA LYS A 388 3.01 -10.30 10.28
C LYS A 388 2.60 -10.18 11.74
N ALA A 389 3.30 -9.39 12.55
CA ALA A 389 2.95 -9.18 13.95
C ALA A 389 1.54 -8.56 14.10
N GLU A 390 1.21 -7.59 13.25
CA GLU A 390 -0.12 -7.00 13.15
C GLU A 390 -1.22 -8.04 12.84
N ARG A 391 -0.89 -9.10 12.07
CA ARG A 391 -1.79 -10.20 11.70
C ARG A 391 -1.92 -11.25 12.79
N ASP A 392 -0.81 -11.72 13.35
CA ASP A 392 -0.79 -12.84 14.29
C ASP A 392 -1.57 -12.49 15.56
N HIS A 393 -1.45 -11.24 16.04
CA HIS A 393 -2.27 -10.70 17.13
C HIS A 393 -3.79 -10.85 16.89
N VAL A 394 -4.23 -10.61 15.65
CA VAL A 394 -5.65 -10.72 15.26
C VAL A 394 -6.10 -12.17 15.20
N LEU A 395 -5.27 -13.07 14.68
CA LEU A 395 -5.60 -14.49 14.60
C LEU A 395 -5.74 -15.10 16.00
N GLU A 396 -4.88 -14.72 16.94
CA GLU A 396 -4.97 -15.13 18.35
C GLU A 396 -6.26 -14.61 19.03
N GLU A 397 -6.70 -13.39 18.73
CA GLU A 397 -7.93 -12.81 19.29
C GLU A 397 -9.22 -13.40 18.69
N ILE A 398 -9.23 -13.65 17.37
CA ILE A 398 -10.40 -14.20 16.66
C ILE A 398 -10.54 -15.70 16.92
N MET A 399 -9.45 -16.40 17.23
CA MET A 399 -9.43 -17.81 17.59
C MET A 399 -9.07 -18.00 19.08
N PRO A 400 -9.95 -17.63 20.03
CA PRO A 400 -9.69 -17.88 21.44
C PRO A 400 -9.69 -19.40 21.67
N ALA A 401 -8.51 -19.96 21.94
CA ALA A 401 -8.24 -21.31 22.46
C ALA A 401 -9.37 -22.34 22.26
N GLY A 402 -9.61 -22.75 21.01
CA GLY A 402 -10.50 -23.87 20.69
C GLY A 402 -9.76 -25.20 20.79
N GLN A 403 -9.98 -25.91 21.91
CA GLN A 403 -9.53 -27.28 22.24
C GLN A 403 -8.01 -27.51 22.30
N ARG A 404 -7.44 -27.16 23.47
CA ARG A 404 -6.22 -27.84 23.96
C ARG A 404 -6.66 -29.17 24.60
N ASP A 405 -6.04 -30.28 24.21
CA ASP A 405 -6.15 -31.52 24.96
C ASP A 405 -5.42 -31.43 26.30
N LEU A 406 -5.58 -32.44 27.18
CA LEU A 406 -5.01 -32.44 28.54
C LEU A 406 -3.46 -32.33 28.57
N PHE A 407 -2.78 -32.32 27.42
CA PHE A 407 -1.34 -32.20 27.27
C PHE A 407 -0.89 -30.99 26.43
N GLY A 408 -1.80 -30.07 26.11
CA GLY A 408 -1.46 -28.79 25.51
C GLY A 408 -0.93 -28.86 24.07
N ARG A 409 -1.22 -29.93 23.31
CA ARG A 409 -0.85 -30.01 21.90
C ARG A 409 -2.00 -29.54 21.00
N VAL A 410 -1.64 -28.79 19.96
CA VAL A 410 -2.52 -28.46 18.84
C VAL A 410 -2.56 -29.68 17.90
N THR A 411 -3.68 -30.38 17.86
CA THR A 411 -3.93 -31.41 16.85
C THR A 411 -4.49 -30.79 15.58
N VAL A 412 -3.70 -30.77 14.51
CA VAL A 412 -4.21 -30.78 13.13
C VAL A 412 -3.53 -31.96 12.41
N SER A 413 -4.37 -32.82 11.84
CA SER A 413 -4.08 -34.10 11.17
C SER A 413 -2.83 -34.11 10.27
N THR A 414 -1.89 -34.99 10.59
CA THR A 414 -0.74 -35.43 9.76
C THR A 414 -1.10 -36.57 8.81
N ASN A 415 -0.65 -36.49 7.55
CA ASN A 415 -0.23 -37.55 6.61
C ASN A 415 -0.02 -36.85 5.24
N GLU A 416 1.11 -36.88 4.51
CA GLU A 416 2.20 -37.85 4.29
C GLU A 416 3.53 -37.14 3.94
N TYR A 417 4.66 -37.85 4.11
CA TYR A 417 6.05 -37.43 3.85
C TYR A 417 6.75 -38.42 2.91
N VAL A 418 7.62 -37.97 1.98
CA VAL A 418 8.79 -38.72 1.41
C VAL A 418 9.84 -37.74 0.82
N PRO A 419 11.14 -37.76 1.20
CA PRO A 419 12.21 -36.97 0.58
C PRO A 419 13.19 -37.85 -0.22
N LEU A 420 13.85 -37.29 -1.24
CA LEU A 420 14.80 -38.07 -2.05
C LEU A 420 16.13 -37.39 -2.48
N MET A 421 16.36 -36.07 -2.35
CA MET A 421 17.69 -35.37 -2.31
C MET A 421 17.57 -33.88 -2.73
N ALA A 422 18.55 -33.05 -2.34
CA ALA A 422 18.55 -31.58 -2.40
C ALA A 422 19.53 -31.00 -3.44
N VAL A 423 19.18 -29.87 -4.08
CA VAL A 423 19.94 -28.59 -4.14
C VAL A 423 19.02 -27.44 -4.59
N ALA A 424 18.68 -26.58 -3.62
CA ALA A 424 18.38 -25.13 -3.67
C ALA A 424 17.71 -24.80 -2.33
N ARG A 425 18.37 -24.05 -1.44
CA ARG A 425 17.85 -23.83 -0.08
C ARG A 425 16.82 -22.68 -0.07
N MET A 426 15.55 -23.03 0.04
CA MET A 426 14.54 -22.16 0.64
C MET A 426 14.80 -22.17 2.15
N ASP A 427 15.23 -21.06 2.73
CA ASP A 427 15.74 -21.01 4.11
C ASP A 427 14.62 -20.86 5.16
N SER A 428 13.52 -20.16 4.85
CA SER A 428 12.36 -20.08 5.75
C SER A 428 11.09 -19.60 5.07
N LEU A 429 9.96 -20.24 5.41
CA LEU A 429 8.62 -19.65 5.27
C LEU A 429 8.38 -18.77 6.49
N ILE A 430 8.34 -17.45 6.31
CA ILE A 430 7.81 -16.57 7.36
C ILE A 430 6.28 -16.80 7.42
N GLY A 431 5.85 -17.83 8.16
CA GLY A 431 4.45 -18.25 8.16
C GLY A 431 4.07 -19.62 8.76
N GLU A 432 5.03 -20.48 9.14
CA GLU A 432 4.76 -21.72 9.90
C GLU A 432 5.57 -21.74 11.21
N ASP A 433 5.04 -22.38 12.24
CA ASP A 433 5.60 -22.41 13.60
C ASP A 433 6.93 -23.20 13.66
N GLU A 434 8.01 -22.55 14.08
CA GLU A 434 9.23 -23.26 14.52
C GLU A 434 9.04 -23.79 15.95
N PRO A 435 9.36 -25.06 16.23
CA PRO A 435 9.36 -25.57 17.59
C PRO A 435 10.57 -25.02 18.35
N ARG A 436 10.32 -24.43 19.53
CA ARG A 436 11.37 -24.12 20.50
C ARG A 436 12.02 -25.43 20.95
N GLY A 437 13.30 -25.61 20.64
CA GLY A 437 14.13 -26.64 21.24
C GLY A 437 14.44 -26.26 22.69
N GLU A 438 13.96 -27.07 23.62
CA GLU A 438 14.54 -27.19 24.97
C GLU A 438 15.86 -27.94 24.84
N ASP A 439 16.97 -27.30 25.21
CA ASP A 439 17.90 -27.92 26.15
C ASP A 439 18.81 -26.87 26.81
N ASP A 440 19.19 -27.20 28.02
CA ASP A 440 19.47 -26.32 29.15
C ASP A 440 20.99 -26.06 29.33
N MET A 441 21.35 -24.84 29.78
CA MET A 441 22.15 -24.59 30.99
C MET A 441 23.16 -23.42 30.95
N ALA A 442 22.93 -22.51 31.90
CA ALA A 442 23.89 -21.79 32.75
C ALA A 442 24.95 -20.85 32.12
N ALA A 443 24.68 -19.55 32.17
CA ALA A 443 25.71 -18.54 32.46
C ALA A 443 25.10 -17.24 33.04
N VAL A 444 25.41 -17.02 34.32
CA VAL A 444 25.60 -15.77 35.09
C VAL A 444 24.98 -14.46 34.55
N THR A 445 24.08 -13.90 35.35
CA THR A 445 23.52 -12.55 35.29
C THR A 445 24.55 -11.46 35.58
N GLU A 446 24.72 -10.51 34.65
CA GLU A 446 25.21 -9.15 34.93
C GLU A 446 24.17 -8.11 34.47
N PRO A 447 24.03 -6.96 35.17
CA PRO A 447 22.90 -6.07 35.02
C PRO A 447 22.95 -5.24 33.73
N ALA A 448 21.78 -5.06 33.13
CA ALA A 448 21.56 -4.25 31.93
C ALA A 448 21.92 -2.77 32.17
N VAL A 449 22.88 -2.27 31.40
CA VAL A 449 23.17 -0.84 31.28
C VAL A 449 22.26 -0.24 30.20
N SER A 450 21.58 0.85 30.57
CA SER A 450 20.67 1.63 29.73
C SER A 450 21.35 2.18 28.48
N LEU A 451 20.72 2.03 27.31
CA LEU A 451 21.16 2.51 25.99
C LEU A 451 21.21 4.05 25.82
N HIS A 452 21.26 4.81 26.91
CA HIS A 452 21.20 6.27 26.89
C HIS A 452 22.55 6.98 27.08
N GLU A 453 23.67 6.26 27.27
CA GLU A 453 24.97 6.85 27.64
C GLU A 453 26.13 6.73 26.61
N GLN A 454 25.93 6.17 25.40
CA GLN A 454 27.00 6.10 24.38
C GLN A 454 26.80 7.10 23.22
N LYS A 455 26.57 8.38 23.53
CA LYS A 455 26.47 9.45 22.51
C LYS A 455 27.39 10.65 22.71
N GLN A 456 28.52 10.44 23.37
CA GLN A 456 29.64 11.39 23.38
C GLN A 456 30.94 10.59 23.35
N ASP A 457 31.42 10.32 22.14
CA ASP A 457 32.85 10.29 21.80
C ASP A 457 32.96 9.94 20.32
N LEU A 458 32.97 10.98 19.50
CA LEU A 458 33.56 11.09 18.15
C LEU A 458 33.28 12.53 17.71
N ARG A 459 34.10 13.45 18.22
CA ARG A 459 34.29 14.80 17.68
C ARG A 459 35.46 14.80 16.72
#